data_AF-A0A0P7BYR8-F1
#
_entry.id   AF-A0A0P7BYR8-F1
#
_cell.length_a   1.000
_cell.length_b   1.000
_cell.length_c   1.000
_cell.angle_alpha   90.00
_cell.angle_beta   90.00
_cell.angle_gamma   90.00
#
_symmetry.space_group_name_H-M   'P 1'
#
loop_
_entity.id
_entity.type
_entity.pdbx_description
1 polymer ?
#
loop_
_entity_poly.entity_id
_entity_poly.type
_entity_poly.pdbx_seq_one_letter_code
_entity_poly.pdbx_strand_id
1 'polypeptide(L)'
;MAKAKVTIPTNVQELLELADFIQAKHSEDGESSVLSAMPDNTIADMQTKADTCLKHHLHAEELRRQMELAYRERDLLLGVHRKNPKKLGDWGFVVSDRAVAKTTRTEPLATVS
;
A
#
# COMPACT_ATOMS: atom_id res chain seq x y z
N MET A 1 6.59 -27.58 37.12
CA MET A 1 6.95 -26.58 36.10
C MET A 1 6.06 -25.35 36.28
N ALA A 2 6.63 -24.19 36.62
CA ALA A 2 5.87 -22.95 36.67
C ALA A 2 5.42 -22.60 35.23
N LYS A 3 4.14 -22.31 35.03
CA LYS A 3 3.62 -21.91 33.71
C LYS A 3 4.11 -20.50 33.42
N ALA A 4 5.03 -20.35 32.47
CA ALA A 4 5.44 -19.05 31.97
C ALA A 4 4.24 -18.35 31.32
N LYS A 5 3.99 -17.09 31.70
CA LYS A 5 2.99 -16.25 31.04
C LYS A 5 3.65 -15.62 29.82
N VAL A 6 3.12 -15.90 28.63
CA VAL A 6 3.55 -15.27 27.38
C VAL A 6 2.50 -14.22 27.00
N THR A 7 2.92 -12.96 26.93
CA THR A 7 2.08 -11.89 26.39
C THR A 7 2.09 -12.04 24.87
N ILE A 8 0.93 -12.30 24.25
CA ILE A 8 0.82 -12.42 22.80
C ILE A 8 0.69 -11.00 22.23
N PRO A 9 1.64 -10.52 21.41
CA PRO A 9 1.56 -9.20 20.78
C PRO A 9 0.40 -9.12 19.78
N THR A 10 -0.17 -7.93 19.62
CA THR A 10 -1.18 -7.64 18.59
C THR A 10 -0.58 -7.11 17.28
N ASN A 11 0.68 -6.64 17.34
CA ASN A 11 1.41 -6.18 16.16
C ASN A 11 1.92 -7.38 15.36
N VAL A 12 1.71 -7.36 14.05
CA VAL A 12 2.14 -8.43 13.13
C VAL A 12 3.66 -8.62 13.17
N GLN A 13 4.42 -7.53 13.28
CA GLN A 13 5.88 -7.59 13.30
C GLN A 13 6.40 -8.24 14.59
N GLU A 14 5.88 -7.81 15.75
CA GLU A 14 6.21 -8.41 17.05
C GLU A 14 5.76 -9.88 17.15
N LEU A 15 4.70 -10.25 16.44
CA LEU A 15 4.21 -11.63 16.37
C LEU A 15 5.14 -12.52 15.54
N LEU A 16 5.72 -12.00 14.46
CA LEU A 16 6.76 -12.69 13.69
C LEU A 16 8.06 -12.83 14.50
N GLU A 17 8.48 -11.79 15.21
CA GLU A 17 9.65 -11.85 16.11
C GLU A 17 9.45 -12.87 17.24
N LEU A 18 8.23 -12.96 17.79
CA LEU A 18 7.89 -13.97 18.78
C LEU A 18 7.98 -15.39 18.19
N ALA A 19 7.58 -15.58 16.93
CA ALA A 19 7.69 -16.87 16.25
C ALA A 19 9.16 -17.29 16.08
N ASP A 20 10.06 -16.36 15.75
CA ASP A 20 11.50 -16.59 15.67
C ASP A 20 12.08 -16.94 17.05
N PHE A 21 11.66 -16.24 18.10
CA PHE A 21 12.09 -16.52 19.47
C PHE A 21 11.67 -17.92 19.94
N ILE A 22 10.43 -18.32 19.66
CA ILE A 22 9.91 -19.66 20.00
C ILE A 22 10.72 -20.75 19.30
N GLN A 23 11.13 -20.52 18.06
CA GLN A 23 11.97 -21.45 17.32
C GLN A 23 13.39 -21.53 17.86
N ALA A 24 14.01 -20.40 18.21
CA ALA A 24 15.32 -20.39 18.84
C ALA A 24 15.30 -21.21 20.15
N LYS A 25 14.31 -20.98 21.01
CA LYS A 25 14.10 -21.76 22.24
C LYS A 25 13.89 -23.24 21.97
N HIS A 26 13.10 -23.60 20.95
CA HIS A 26 12.90 -25.00 20.58
C HIS A 26 14.20 -25.67 20.10
N SER A 27 14.98 -24.97 19.27
CA SER A 27 16.27 -25.47 18.78
C SER A 27 17.27 -25.66 19.92
N GLU A 28 17.23 -24.84 20.96
CA GLU A 28 18.04 -25.00 22.17
C GLU A 28 17.58 -26.18 23.03
N ASP A 29 16.27 -26.33 23.21
CA ASP A 29 15.70 -27.35 24.10
C ASP A 29 15.66 -28.75 23.45
N GLY A 30 15.74 -28.82 22.11
CA GLY A 30 15.82 -30.06 21.33
C GLY A 30 14.71 -31.05 21.66
N GLU A 31 15.07 -32.32 21.92
CA GLU A 31 14.12 -33.37 22.31
C GLU A 31 13.39 -33.08 23.64
N SER A 32 13.95 -32.20 24.49
CA SER A 32 13.33 -31.80 25.77
C SER A 32 12.22 -30.76 25.60
N SER A 33 12.07 -30.18 24.40
CA SER A 33 11.01 -29.23 24.13
C SER A 33 9.65 -29.92 24.16
N VAL A 34 8.71 -29.35 24.92
CA VAL A 34 7.31 -29.82 25.00
C VAL A 34 6.61 -29.85 23.63
N LEU A 35 7.09 -29.05 22.67
CA LEU A 35 6.58 -28.98 21.31
C LEU A 35 6.95 -30.19 20.42
N SER A 36 7.97 -30.99 20.78
CA SER A 36 8.37 -32.18 20.00
C SER A 36 7.37 -33.34 20.15
N ALA A 37 6.60 -33.35 21.24
CA ALA A 37 5.60 -34.37 21.54
C ALA A 37 4.22 -34.10 20.89
N MET A 38 4.06 -32.98 20.15
CA MET A 38 2.81 -32.64 19.49
C MET A 38 2.78 -33.15 18.03
N PRO A 39 1.83 -34.03 17.66
CA PRO A 39 1.78 -34.64 16.33
C PRO A 39 1.29 -33.70 15.21
N ASP A 40 0.52 -32.65 15.54
CA ASP A 40 -0.20 -31.85 14.53
C ASP A 40 0.48 -30.53 14.15
N ASN A 41 1.56 -30.12 14.84
CA ASN A 41 2.21 -28.82 14.64
C ASN A 41 3.74 -28.97 14.60
N THR A 42 4.25 -29.73 13.64
CA THR A 42 5.69 -29.85 13.41
C THR A 42 6.29 -28.44 13.27
N ILE A 43 7.37 -28.15 13.98
CA ILE A 43 8.03 -26.83 13.94
C ILE A 43 8.37 -26.41 12.50
N ALA A 44 8.68 -27.38 11.63
CA ALA A 44 8.88 -27.17 10.20
C ALA A 44 7.67 -26.52 9.50
N ASP A 45 6.44 -26.92 9.86
CA ASP A 45 5.22 -26.31 9.33
C ASP A 45 4.99 -24.90 9.90
N MET A 46 5.48 -24.62 11.12
CA MET A 46 5.41 -23.27 11.69
C MET A 46 6.38 -22.32 10.98
N GLN A 47 7.59 -22.78 10.64
CA GLN A 47 8.57 -21.96 9.90
C GLN A 47 8.06 -21.60 8.51
N THR A 48 7.54 -22.58 7.76
CA THR A 48 6.99 -22.31 6.42
C THR A 48 5.80 -21.34 6.46
N LYS A 49 4.98 -21.40 7.52
CA LYS A 49 3.89 -20.43 7.76
C LYS A 49 4.42 -19.05 8.16
N ALA A 50 5.45 -18.96 8.99
CA ALA A 50 6.08 -17.68 9.34
C ALA A 50 6.70 -17.01 8.12
N ASP A 51 7.42 -17.76 7.29
CA ASP A 51 8.04 -17.28 6.04
C ASP A 51 6.99 -16.79 5.03
N THR A 52 5.88 -17.52 4.87
CA THR A 52 4.78 -17.08 4.00
C THR A 52 4.08 -15.85 4.56
N CYS A 53 3.88 -15.77 5.88
CA CYS A 53 3.31 -14.60 6.53
C CYS A 53 4.18 -13.34 6.31
N LEU A 54 5.50 -13.46 6.49
CA LEU A 54 6.44 -12.36 6.23
C LEU A 54 6.39 -11.92 4.75
N LYS A 55 6.38 -12.86 3.79
CA LYS A 55 6.25 -12.55 2.36
C LYS A 55 4.96 -11.79 2.07
N HIS A 56 3.83 -12.23 2.63
CA HIS A 56 2.55 -11.54 2.46
C HIS A 56 2.55 -10.15 3.10
N HIS A 57 3.18 -10.00 4.27
CA HIS A 57 3.30 -8.70 4.93
C HIS A 57 4.11 -7.71 4.08
N LEU A 58 5.28 -8.10 3.59
CA LEU A 58 6.11 -7.26 2.71
C LEU A 58 5.38 -6.91 1.41
N HIS A 59 4.65 -7.87 0.84
CA HIS A 59 3.85 -7.63 -0.36
C HIS A 59 2.72 -6.62 -0.10
N ALA A 60 2.04 -6.72 1.04
CA ALA A 60 0.99 -5.77 1.42
C ALA A 60 1.54 -4.35 1.60
N GLU A 61 2.72 -4.19 2.22
CA GLU A 61 3.37 -2.89 2.39
C GLU A 61 3.79 -2.27 1.05
N GLU A 62 4.31 -3.07 0.11
CA GLU A 62 4.63 -2.56 -1.24
C GLU A 62 3.37 -2.16 -2.01
N LEU A 63 2.29 -2.95 -1.95
CA LEU A 63 1.02 -2.58 -2.56
C LEU A 63 0.46 -1.28 -1.95
N ARG A 64 0.60 -1.09 -0.64
CA ARG A 64 0.23 0.15 0.03
C ARG A 64 1.06 1.32 -0.50
N ARG A 65 2.37 1.15 -0.68
CA ARG A 65 3.25 2.17 -1.27
C ARG A 65 2.84 2.52 -2.69
N GLN A 66 2.52 1.53 -3.51
CA GLN A 66 2.05 1.72 -4.89
C GLN A 66 0.70 2.44 -4.95
N MET A 67 -0.23 2.09 -4.05
CA MET A 67 -1.51 2.78 -3.90
C MET A 67 -1.30 4.27 -3.60
N GLU A 68 -0.44 4.61 -2.64
CA GLU A 68 -0.11 6.00 -2.30
C GLU A 68 0.50 6.76 -3.50
N LEU A 69 1.36 6.11 -4.29
CA LEU A 69 1.90 6.71 -5.51
C LEU A 69 0.81 6.97 -6.56
N ALA A 70 -0.07 5.99 -6.80
CA ALA A 70 -1.18 6.14 -7.75
C ALA A 70 -2.12 7.29 -7.33
N TYR A 71 -2.38 7.44 -6.03
CA TYR A 71 -3.15 8.59 -5.53
C TYR A 71 -2.44 9.92 -5.75
N ARG A 72 -1.12 9.99 -5.51
CA ARG A 72 -0.32 11.20 -5.79
C ARG A 72 -0.31 11.57 -7.27
N GLU A 73 -0.17 10.59 -8.14
CA GLU A 73 -0.22 10.78 -9.60
C GLU A 73 -1.60 11.26 -10.06
N ARG A 74 -2.67 10.62 -9.56
CA ARG A 74 -4.04 11.07 -9.79
C ARG A 74 -4.23 12.51 -9.34
N ASP A 75 -3.79 12.86 -8.14
CA ASP A 75 -3.97 14.21 -7.57
C ASP A 75 -3.13 15.27 -8.31
N LEU A 76 -1.97 14.88 -8.83
CA LEU A 76 -1.17 15.71 -9.73
C LEU A 76 -1.92 16.00 -11.04
N LEU A 77 -2.48 14.96 -11.69
CA LEU A 77 -3.23 15.06 -12.94
C LEU A 77 -4.57 15.78 -12.80
N LEU A 78 -5.29 15.55 -11.69
CA LEU A 78 -6.51 16.28 -11.33
C LEU A 78 -6.22 17.76 -11.01
N GLY A 79 -4.94 18.13 -10.98
CA GLY A 79 -4.51 19.50 -10.86
C GLY A 79 -4.93 20.07 -9.53
N VAL A 80 -4.33 19.61 -8.43
CA VAL A 80 -4.33 20.40 -7.17
C VAL A 80 -3.72 21.81 -7.40
N HIS A 81 -3.08 22.06 -8.55
CA HIS A 81 -2.81 23.39 -9.12
C HIS A 81 -3.91 23.98 -10.02
N ARG A 82 -5.20 23.64 -9.82
CA ARG A 82 -6.35 24.24 -10.53
C ARG A 82 -6.37 25.76 -10.43
N LYS A 83 -5.76 26.31 -9.37
CA LYS A 83 -5.60 27.75 -9.12
C LYS A 83 -4.41 28.39 -9.86
N ASN A 84 -3.54 27.63 -10.52
CA ASN A 84 -2.38 28.15 -11.24
C ASN A 84 -2.21 27.48 -12.62
N PRO A 85 -3.18 27.65 -13.53
CA PRO A 85 -3.18 27.02 -14.87
C PRO A 85 -1.98 27.42 -15.74
N LYS A 86 -1.25 28.48 -15.39
CA LYS A 86 -0.08 28.98 -16.12
C LYS A 86 1.12 28.04 -16.13
N LYS A 87 1.22 27.10 -15.17
CA LYS A 87 2.28 26.09 -15.13
C LYS A 87 2.14 24.97 -16.18
N LEU A 88 0.97 24.85 -16.82
CA LEU A 88 0.79 23.95 -17.97
C LEU A 88 1.57 24.43 -19.21
N GLY A 89 1.95 25.71 -19.25
CA GLY A 89 2.85 26.26 -20.28
C GLY A 89 4.26 25.65 -20.23
N ASP A 90 4.76 25.33 -19.04
CA ASP A 90 6.09 24.73 -18.85
C ASP A 90 6.18 23.31 -19.40
N TRP A 91 5.03 22.67 -19.65
CA TRP A 91 4.92 21.32 -20.22
C TRP A 91 4.57 21.34 -21.72
N GLY A 92 4.65 22.51 -22.37
CA GLY A 92 4.47 22.65 -23.82
C GLY A 92 3.02 22.83 -24.30
N PHE A 93 2.06 23.05 -23.39
CA PHE A 93 0.67 23.33 -23.74
C PHE A 93 0.40 24.83 -23.84
N VAL A 94 -0.35 25.25 -24.86
CA VAL A 94 -0.79 26.66 -25.00
C VAL A 94 -2.01 26.90 -24.11
N VAL A 95 -1.80 27.56 -22.97
CA VAL A 95 -2.87 27.94 -22.04
C VAL A 95 -3.41 29.32 -22.40
N SER A 96 -4.68 29.42 -22.78
CA SER A 96 -5.32 30.69 -23.16
C SER A 96 -6.36 31.13 -22.12
N ASP A 97 -6.10 32.25 -21.42
CA ASP A 97 -7.04 32.88 -20.46
C ASP A 97 -8.01 33.86 -21.16
N ARG A 98 -8.57 33.50 -22.32
CA ARG A 98 -9.49 34.41 -23.02
C ARG A 98 -10.89 34.32 -22.41
N ALA A 99 -11.32 35.37 -21.69
CA ALA A 99 -12.72 35.54 -21.35
C ALA A 99 -13.54 35.57 -22.65
N VAL A 100 -14.39 34.55 -22.85
CA VAL A 100 -15.30 34.49 -24.00
C VAL A 100 -16.36 35.57 -23.79
N ALA A 101 -16.20 36.70 -24.47
CA ALA A 101 -17.29 37.66 -24.64
C ALA A 101 -18.45 36.96 -25.36
N LYS A 102 -19.66 37.07 -24.80
CA LYS A 102 -20.89 36.52 -25.39
C LYS A 102 -21.12 37.16 -26.76
N THR A 103 -20.77 36.45 -27.83
CA THR A 103 -21.18 36.85 -29.19
C THR A 103 -22.59 36.33 -29.44
N THR A 104 -23.56 37.23 -29.40
CA THR A 104 -24.88 37.07 -30.01
C THR A 104 -24.72 36.73 -31.50
N ARG A 105 -25.27 35.59 -31.92
CA ARG A 105 -25.32 35.16 -33.31
C ARG A 105 -26.37 36.00 -34.07
N THR A 106 -25.94 37.03 -34.78
CA THR A 106 -26.76 37.66 -35.83
C THR A 106 -26.46 36.96 -37.16
N GLU A 107 -27.44 36.22 -37.66
CA GLU A 107 -27.43 35.62 -39.00
C GLU A 107 -27.59 36.71 -40.07
N PRO A 108 -26.83 36.69 -41.18
CA PRO A 108 -27.15 37.51 -42.34
C PRO A 108 -28.21 36.82 -43.22
N LEU A 109 -29.30 37.54 -43.45
CA LEU A 109 -30.37 37.22 -44.42
C LEU A 109 -29.74 37.11 -45.82
N ALA A 110 -29.67 35.90 -46.38
CA ALA A 110 -29.25 35.71 -47.77
C ALA A 110 -30.36 36.20 -48.71
N THR A 111 -30.11 37.31 -49.40
CA THR A 111 -30.95 37.81 -50.49
C THR A 111 -30.79 36.90 -51.71
N VAL A 112 -31.92 36.34 -52.16
CA VAL A 112 -32.07 35.65 -53.44
C VAL A 112 -32.00 36.68 -54.57
N SER A 113 -31.18 36.41 -55.58
CA SER A 113 -31.29 36.99 -56.94
C SER A 113 -30.76 35.98 -57.93
#